data_AF-A0A7X6CH36-F1
#
_entry.id   AF-A0A7X6CH36-F1
#
_cell.length_a   1.000
_cell.length_b   1.000
_cell.length_c   1.000
_cell.angle_alpha   90.00
_cell.angle_beta   90.00
_cell.angle_gamma   90.00
#
_symmetry.space_group_name_H-M   'P 1'
#
loop_
_entity.id
_entity.type
_entity.pdbx_description
1 polymer ?
#
loop_
_entity_poly.entity_id
_entity_poly.type
_entity_poly.pdbx_seq_one_letter_code
_entity_poly.pdbx_strand_id
1 'polypeptide(L)'
;MSDEELIRLWVKRKSPRSRRFNWQAANHFRLFVEKPLAKVTLADIETFAAAMRTRKLAPRFYKETLVALKSLFAFGQQTKILPAATLPLYGWPRIGRKHSKRLRLKLSWSLCICFCFFLGRMSPRLWGQSVSAESSPAPKRLPEVAAMDSPEPKKPIIESDRPAPATLNSPESSEDSREDSITREHRVKAFLDTIATAEGTASPDGYHIQYTGAKFASFSDHPRELKCGRRYGKKLCSDAAGRYQFLSTTWDRFAKKFSVKDFSPHNQDLMAIELIREKGALGDVEAGRFEPAVRKLAYIWPSFRRFGGSVESSLPKLEAMYEKNLGIYRQGLAVNN
;
A
#
# COMPACT_ATOMS: atom_id res chain seq x y z
N MET A 1 22.23 -5.98 23.93
CA MET A 1 21.02 -5.48 23.23
C MET A 1 21.46 -4.90 21.90
N SER A 2 20.77 -5.25 20.81
CA SER A 2 21.03 -4.70 19.49
C SER A 2 20.45 -3.29 19.31
N ASP A 3 20.99 -2.52 18.37
CA ASP A 3 20.45 -1.20 18.00
C ASP A 3 18.98 -1.28 17.56
N GLU A 4 18.61 -2.37 16.88
CA GLU A 4 17.24 -2.57 16.39
C GLU A 4 16.26 -2.77 17.55
N GLU A 5 16.65 -3.55 18.57
CA GLU A 5 15.86 -3.72 19.80
C GLU A 5 15.72 -2.40 20.58
N LEU A 6 16.81 -1.62 20.69
CA LEU A 6 16.77 -0.29 21.31
C LEU A 6 15.76 0.62 20.58
N ILE A 7 15.80 0.65 19.24
CA ILE A 7 14.87 1.44 18.44
C ILE A 7 13.43 0.93 18.64
N ARG A 8 13.19 -0.39 18.71
CA ARG A 8 11.85 -0.96 18.96
C ARG A 8 11.30 -0.50 20.31
N LEU A 9 12.10 -0.58 21.37
CA LEU A 9 11.71 -0.13 22.71
C LEU A 9 11.39 1.36 22.74
N TRP A 10 12.25 2.17 22.12
CA TRP A 10 12.04 3.62 22.02
C TRP A 10 10.77 3.98 21.24
N VAL A 11 10.54 3.35 20.09
CA VAL A 11 9.37 3.60 19.24
C VAL A 11 8.08 3.18 19.93
N LYS A 12 8.05 2.08 20.70
CA LYS A 12 6.86 1.66 21.46
C LYS A 12 6.34 2.76 22.40
N ARG A 13 7.22 3.60 22.95
CA ARG A 13 6.88 4.74 23.83
C ARG A 13 6.36 5.97 23.09
N LYS A 14 6.45 6.01 21.76
CA LYS A 14 5.92 7.11 20.94
C LYS A 14 4.42 6.98 20.75
N SER A 15 3.77 8.13 20.54
CA SER A 15 2.35 8.16 20.16
C SER A 15 2.13 7.35 18.87
N PRO A 16 1.00 6.64 18.72
CA PRO A 16 0.75 5.79 17.55
C PRO A 16 0.99 6.52 16.21
N ARG A 17 0.58 7.78 16.13
CA ARG A 17 0.75 8.64 14.93
C ARG A 17 2.21 8.94 14.58
N SER A 18 3.11 8.91 15.56
CA SER A 18 4.53 9.26 15.38
C SER A 18 5.45 8.03 15.29
N ARG A 19 4.97 6.84 15.66
CA ARG A 19 5.79 5.60 15.69
C ARG A 19 6.49 5.33 14.37
N ARG A 20 5.75 5.34 13.27
CA ARG A 20 6.27 5.08 11.93
C ARG A 20 7.38 6.05 11.53
N PHE A 21 7.11 7.35 11.69
CA PHE A 21 8.10 8.38 11.35
C PHE A 21 9.38 8.22 12.16
N ASN A 22 9.25 8.04 13.48
CA ASN A 22 10.40 7.86 14.37
C ASN A 22 11.19 6.60 14.02
N TRP A 23 10.50 5.50 13.74
CA TRP A 23 11.10 4.24 13.31
C TRP A 23 11.89 4.39 12.00
N GLN A 24 11.30 5.04 10.99
CA GLN A 24 11.94 5.30 9.70
C GLN A 24 13.14 6.24 9.86
N ALA A 25 13.01 7.31 10.63
CA ALA A 25 14.09 8.24 10.93
C ALA A 25 15.31 7.54 11.55
N ALA A 26 15.07 6.70 12.58
CA ALA A 26 16.12 5.97 13.28
C ALA A 26 16.81 4.93 12.37
N ASN A 27 16.04 4.17 11.60
CA ASN A 27 16.62 3.15 10.72
C ASN A 27 17.34 3.76 9.52
N HIS A 28 16.83 4.83 8.91
CA HIS A 28 17.57 5.57 7.88
C HIS A 28 18.90 6.09 8.40
N PHE A 29 18.92 6.61 9.63
CA PHE A 29 20.16 7.07 10.25
C PHE A 29 21.13 5.91 10.50
N ARG A 30 20.69 4.82 11.12
CA ARG A 30 21.51 3.62 11.39
C ARG A 30 22.15 3.07 10.11
N LEU A 31 21.38 3.02 9.02
CA LEU A 31 21.84 2.55 7.71
C LEU A 31 22.79 3.50 7.01
N PHE A 32 22.73 4.79 7.33
CA PHE A 32 23.62 5.81 6.80
C PHE A 32 24.98 5.79 7.49
N VAL A 33 25.00 5.65 8.82
CA VAL A 33 26.26 5.68 9.60
C VAL A 33 27.02 4.35 9.58
N GLU A 34 26.33 3.24 9.29
CA GLU A 34 26.89 1.88 9.15
C GLU A 34 27.75 1.43 10.35
N LYS A 35 27.44 1.93 11.55
CA LYS A 35 28.12 1.57 12.79
C LYS A 35 27.13 1.50 13.97
N PRO A 36 27.48 0.82 15.07
CA PRO A 36 26.62 0.72 16.24
C PRO A 36 26.23 2.11 16.78
N LEU A 37 24.99 2.28 17.23
CA LEU A 37 24.52 3.54 17.81
C LEU A 37 25.39 3.98 19.00
N ALA A 38 25.94 3.02 19.76
CA ALA A 38 26.89 3.27 20.85
C ALA A 38 28.21 3.95 20.42
N LYS A 39 28.56 3.91 19.12
CA LYS A 39 29.78 4.50 18.53
C LYS A 39 29.50 5.74 17.66
N VAL A 40 28.25 6.21 17.61
CA VAL A 40 27.87 7.39 16.83
C VAL A 40 28.40 8.66 17.48
N THR A 41 28.99 9.54 16.69
CA THR A 41 29.55 10.83 17.11
C THR A 41 28.73 12.01 16.59
N LEU A 42 29.03 13.22 17.05
CA LEU A 42 28.37 14.44 16.56
C LEU A 42 28.63 14.66 15.06
N ALA A 43 29.85 14.34 14.59
CA ALA A 43 30.21 14.44 13.17
C ALA A 43 29.33 13.55 12.28
N ASP A 44 28.89 12.39 12.78
CA ASP A 44 27.98 11.51 12.04
C ASP A 44 26.59 12.13 11.88
N ILE A 45 26.09 12.80 12.92
CA ILE A 45 24.82 13.55 12.89
C ILE A 45 24.92 14.72 11.91
N GLU A 46 26.02 15.45 11.90
CA GLU A 46 26.27 16.55 10.99
C GLU A 46 26.34 16.08 9.53
N THR A 47 27.06 14.99 9.28
CA THR A 47 27.19 14.37 7.96
C THR A 47 25.82 13.89 7.45
N PHE A 48 25.03 13.26 8.32
CA PHE A 48 23.67 12.85 7.96
C PHE A 48 22.75 14.04 7.67
N ALA A 49 22.84 15.11 8.47
CA ALA A 49 22.09 16.33 8.24
C ALA A 49 22.49 17.01 6.91
N ALA A 50 23.79 17.05 6.59
CA ALA A 50 24.29 17.55 5.31
C ALA A 50 23.76 16.72 4.13
N ALA A 51 23.81 15.39 4.23
CA ALA A 51 23.29 14.49 3.20
C ALA A 51 21.78 14.70 2.92
N MET A 52 20.96 14.91 3.96
CA MET A 52 19.55 15.25 3.80
C MET A 52 19.33 16.60 3.10
N ARG A 53 20.20 17.59 3.34
CA ARG A 53 20.14 18.91 2.67
C ARG A 53 20.51 18.81 1.19
N THR A 54 21.56 18.06 0.85
CA THR A 54 22.00 17.85 -0.54
C THR A 54 20.91 17.20 -1.38
N ARG A 55 20.11 16.30 -0.77
CA ARG A 55 18.96 15.65 -1.42
C ARG A 55 17.71 16.53 -1.55
N LYS A 56 17.78 17.82 -1.17
CA LYS A 56 16.67 18.78 -1.22
C LYS A 56 15.39 18.28 -0.52
N LEU A 57 15.53 17.49 0.55
CA LEU A 57 14.37 17.06 1.35
C LEU A 57 13.68 18.27 1.99
N ALA A 58 12.35 18.20 2.12
CA ALA A 58 11.54 19.28 2.66
C ALA A 58 12.05 19.74 4.04
N PRO A 59 12.13 21.06 4.33
CA PRO A 59 12.80 21.51 5.54
C PRO A 59 12.20 21.04 6.85
N ARG A 60 10.90 20.78 6.84
CA ARG A 60 10.18 20.20 7.96
C ARG A 60 10.64 18.77 8.25
N PHE A 61 10.85 17.97 7.22
CA PHE A 61 11.18 16.55 7.34
C PHE A 61 12.51 16.34 8.07
N TYR A 62 13.58 17.01 7.64
CA TYR A 62 14.88 16.82 8.29
C TYR A 62 14.93 17.41 9.72
N LYS A 63 14.14 18.46 10.03
CA LYS A 63 13.95 18.95 11.41
C LYS A 63 13.36 17.87 12.30
N GLU A 64 12.24 17.30 11.86
CA GLU A 64 11.54 16.25 12.61
C GLU A 64 12.45 15.03 12.78
N THR A 65 13.26 14.68 11.78
CA THR A 65 14.25 13.59 11.86
C THR A 65 15.30 13.85 12.93
N LEU A 66 15.91 15.04 12.97
CA LEU A 66 16.92 15.36 13.99
C LEU A 66 16.33 15.39 15.40
N VAL A 67 15.09 15.88 15.56
CA VAL A 67 14.37 15.83 16.84
C VAL A 67 14.10 14.39 17.27
N ALA A 68 13.66 13.54 16.34
CA ALA A 68 13.44 12.12 16.59
C ALA A 68 14.74 11.42 17.03
N LEU A 69 15.83 11.62 16.29
CA LEU A 69 17.14 11.04 16.62
C LEU A 69 17.65 11.53 17.98
N LYS A 70 17.56 12.83 18.28
CA LYS A 70 17.95 13.35 19.60
C LYS A 70 17.16 12.69 20.72
N SER A 71 15.86 12.45 20.51
CA SER A 71 15.02 11.74 21.46
C SER A 71 15.39 10.25 21.61
N LEU A 72 15.83 9.58 20.54
CA LEU A 72 16.32 8.20 20.59
C LEU A 72 17.59 8.09 21.44
N PHE A 73 18.58 8.93 21.18
CA PHE A 73 19.84 8.92 21.95
C PHE A 73 19.61 9.28 23.41
N ALA A 74 18.75 10.28 23.68
CA ALA A 74 18.36 10.63 25.05
C ALA A 74 17.72 9.44 25.78
N PHE A 75 16.81 8.71 25.11
CA PHE A 75 16.20 7.51 25.67
C PHE A 75 17.26 6.44 25.96
N GLY A 76 18.12 6.12 25.00
CA GLY A 76 19.16 5.10 25.18
C GLY A 76 20.13 5.41 26.32
N GLN A 77 20.49 6.69 26.51
CA GLN A 77 21.32 7.15 27.63
C GLN A 77 20.57 7.06 28.96
N GLN A 78 19.31 7.51 29.00
CA GLN A 78 18.47 7.47 30.20
C GLN A 78 18.26 6.03 30.69
N THR A 79 18.09 5.06 29.78
CA THR A 79 17.93 3.65 30.12
C THR A 79 19.26 2.91 30.30
N LYS A 80 20.41 3.61 30.24
CA LYS A 80 21.77 3.04 30.32
C LYS A 80 22.07 1.96 29.27
N ILE A 81 21.32 1.92 28.17
CA ILE A 81 21.57 1.01 27.03
C ILE A 81 22.69 1.59 26.17
N LEU A 82 22.72 2.91 26.01
CA LEU A 82 23.82 3.64 25.40
C LEU A 82 24.67 4.29 26.51
N PRO A 83 26.01 4.26 26.41
CA PRO A 83 26.87 5.02 27.30
C PRO A 83 26.53 6.51 27.32
N ALA A 84 26.58 7.14 28.50
CA ALA A 84 26.37 8.59 28.62
C ALA A 84 27.39 9.40 27.79
N ALA A 85 28.60 8.86 27.62
CA ALA A 85 29.67 9.46 26.83
C ALA A 85 29.50 9.29 25.30
N THR A 86 28.54 8.48 24.82
CA THR A 86 28.41 8.16 23.39
C THR A 86 28.21 9.40 22.52
N LEU A 87 27.31 10.30 22.92
CA LEU A 87 26.94 11.44 22.09
C LEU A 87 26.35 12.57 22.95
N PRO A 88 26.96 13.77 22.99
CA PRO A 88 26.34 14.92 23.64
C PRO A 88 25.00 15.25 22.97
N LEU A 89 23.96 15.51 23.77
CA LEU A 89 22.64 15.92 23.28
C LEU A 89 22.56 17.42 22.96
N TYR A 90 23.63 18.17 23.23
CA TYR A 90 23.81 19.57 22.81
C TYR A 90 24.67 19.63 21.54
N GLY A 91 24.73 20.79 20.89
CA GLY A 91 25.54 20.97 19.67
C GLY A 91 24.96 20.37 18.39
N TRP A 92 23.84 19.65 18.46
CA TRP A 92 23.17 19.10 17.27
C TRP A 92 22.76 20.21 16.29
N PRO A 93 22.78 19.95 14.97
CA PRO A 93 22.44 20.94 13.94
C PRO A 93 21.10 21.62 14.20
N ARG A 94 21.13 22.89 14.60
CA ARG A 94 19.94 23.74 14.72
C ARG A 94 19.63 24.36 13.37
N ILE A 95 18.36 24.41 13.02
CA ILE A 95 17.94 25.13 11.80
C ILE A 95 17.34 26.43 12.26
N GLY A 96 18.13 27.49 12.14
CA GLY A 96 17.66 28.85 12.33
C GLY A 96 16.39 29.07 11.51
N ARG A 97 15.41 29.77 12.11
CA ARG A 97 14.36 30.39 11.33
C ARG A 97 15.06 31.35 10.36
N LYS A 98 15.03 31.10 9.05
CA LYS A 98 15.02 32.24 8.14
C LYS A 98 13.73 32.96 8.46
N HIS A 99 13.80 34.00 9.30
CA HIS A 99 12.79 35.03 9.27
C HIS A 99 12.84 35.54 7.83
N SER A 100 11.88 35.16 6.98
CA SER A 100 11.60 36.01 5.85
C SER A 100 11.27 37.36 6.49
N LYS A 101 12.07 38.38 6.18
CA LYS A 101 11.64 39.75 6.39
C LYS A 101 10.45 39.92 5.45
N ARG A 102 9.26 39.49 5.85
CA ARG A 102 8.02 39.99 5.26
C ARG A 102 8.04 41.46 5.61
N LEU A 103 8.50 42.27 4.66
CA LEU A 103 8.28 43.69 4.64
C LEU A 103 6.76 43.86 4.80
N ARG A 104 6.30 44.16 6.02
CA ARG A 104 4.91 44.54 6.22
C ARG A 104 4.80 45.92 5.62
N LEU A 105 4.45 46.02 4.34
CA LEU A 105 3.79 47.24 3.88
C LEU A 105 2.52 47.37 4.72
N LYS A 106 2.54 48.30 5.66
CA LYS A 106 1.33 48.78 6.30
C LYS A 106 0.59 49.61 5.25
N LEU A 107 -0.23 48.97 4.42
CA LEU A 107 -1.32 49.71 3.82
C LEU A 107 -2.31 50.04 4.95
N SER A 108 -2.44 51.33 5.22
CA SER A 108 -3.43 51.88 6.14
C SER A 108 -4.82 51.44 5.68
N TRP A 109 -5.58 50.85 6.60
CA TRP A 109 -6.99 50.47 6.40
C TRP A 109 -7.89 51.65 6.01
N SER A 110 -7.39 52.88 6.14
CA SER A 110 -8.10 54.10 5.75
C SER A 110 -8.20 54.29 4.22
N LEU A 111 -7.31 53.66 3.43
CA LEU A 111 -7.34 53.80 1.96
C LEU A 111 -8.26 52.78 1.26
N CYS A 112 -8.60 51.65 1.87
CA CYS A 112 -9.51 50.66 1.26
C CYS A 112 -11.00 50.97 1.47
N ILE A 113 -11.36 51.86 2.40
CA ILE A 113 -12.76 52.22 2.66
C ILE A 113 -13.24 53.35 1.74
N CYS A 114 -12.34 54.19 1.20
CA CYS A 114 -12.72 55.27 0.29
C CYS A 114 -13.04 54.81 -1.14
N PHE A 115 -12.67 53.58 -1.54
CA PHE A 115 -12.97 53.05 -2.88
C PHE A 115 -14.31 52.30 -2.97
N CYS A 116 -14.99 52.06 -1.84
CA CYS A 116 -16.24 51.27 -1.80
C CYS A 116 -17.51 52.10 -1.57
N PHE A 117 -17.44 53.44 -1.51
CA PHE A 117 -18.63 54.29 -1.24
C PHE A 117 -19.09 55.19 -2.40
N PHE A 118 -18.48 55.11 -3.59
CA PHE A 118 -18.85 55.99 -4.73
C PHE A 118 -19.63 55.33 -5.89
N LEU A 119 -20.03 54.05 -5.77
CA LEU A 119 -20.87 53.37 -6.79
C LEU A 119 -22.13 52.73 -6.19
N GLY A 120 -22.74 53.39 -5.20
CA GLY A 120 -23.94 52.93 -4.52
C GLY A 120 -25.05 53.97 -4.51
N ARG A 121 -25.52 54.42 -5.67
CA ARG A 121 -26.74 55.24 -5.76
C ARG A 121 -27.37 55.14 -7.16
N MET A 122 -28.22 54.13 -7.39
CA MET A 122 -29.45 54.24 -8.20
C MET A 122 -30.39 53.05 -7.93
N SER A 123 -31.48 53.37 -7.22
CA SER A 123 -32.87 52.87 -7.29
C SER A 123 -33.24 51.37 -7.22
N PRO A 124 -34.11 50.98 -6.28
CA PRO A 124 -34.79 49.68 -6.23
C PRO A 124 -36.19 49.74 -6.87
N ARG A 125 -36.71 48.61 -7.38
CA ARG A 125 -38.13 48.19 -7.37
C ARG A 125 -38.36 46.99 -8.30
N LEU A 126 -38.72 45.84 -7.74
CA LEU A 126 -40.04 45.20 -7.90
C LEU A 126 -40.01 43.77 -7.32
N TRP A 127 -41.11 43.44 -6.63
CA TRP A 127 -41.64 42.14 -6.20
C TRP A 127 -40.83 40.89 -6.56
N GLY A 128 -40.54 39.96 -5.65
CA GLY A 128 -41.36 39.53 -4.51
C GLY A 128 -41.69 38.06 -4.71
N GLN A 129 -41.28 37.21 -3.77
CA GLN A 129 -42.04 36.08 -3.23
C GLN A 129 -41.18 35.32 -2.22
N SER A 130 -41.75 35.18 -1.04
CA SER A 130 -41.39 34.27 0.04
C SER A 130 -41.47 32.81 -0.41
N VAL A 131 -40.54 31.94 -0.01
CA VAL A 131 -40.87 30.65 0.63
C VAL A 131 -39.73 30.20 1.55
N SER A 132 -40.14 29.61 2.65
CA SER A 132 -39.46 29.12 3.83
C SER A 132 -38.31 28.12 3.64
N ALA A 133 -37.51 28.05 4.70
CA ALA A 133 -36.50 27.04 4.95
C ALA A 133 -37.09 25.64 5.08
N GLU A 134 -36.46 24.66 4.42
CA GLU A 134 -36.71 23.24 4.65
C GLU A 134 -35.37 22.53 4.86
N SER A 135 -35.30 21.79 5.97
CA SER A 135 -34.18 21.00 6.45
C SER A 135 -33.80 19.85 5.52
N SER A 136 -32.50 19.64 5.28
CA SER A 136 -31.97 18.46 4.59
C SER A 136 -32.15 17.17 5.39
N PRO A 137 -32.53 16.03 4.78
CA PRO A 137 -32.60 14.75 5.46
C PRO A 137 -31.26 13.99 5.45
N ALA A 138 -31.08 13.17 6.48
CA ALA A 138 -29.94 12.27 6.70
C ALA A 138 -29.82 11.14 5.65
N PRO A 139 -28.62 10.55 5.46
CA PRO A 139 -28.39 9.53 4.44
C PRO A 139 -29.04 8.18 4.76
N LYS A 140 -29.68 7.58 3.75
CA LYS A 140 -30.39 6.30 3.78
C LYS A 140 -29.46 5.10 4.03
N ARG A 141 -29.92 4.20 4.91
CA ARG A 141 -29.39 2.86 5.19
C ARG A 141 -29.73 1.91 4.01
N LEU A 142 -28.77 1.13 3.54
CA LEU A 142 -28.98 0.08 2.53
C LEU A 142 -29.66 -1.15 3.17
N PRO A 143 -30.59 -1.83 2.48
CA PRO A 143 -31.35 -2.94 3.04
C PRO A 143 -30.60 -4.27 3.02
N GLU A 144 -31.00 -5.07 3.99
CA GLU A 144 -30.61 -6.43 4.36
C GLU A 144 -31.17 -7.46 3.37
N VAL A 145 -30.33 -8.41 2.95
CA VAL A 145 -30.71 -9.45 1.98
C VAL A 145 -31.23 -10.66 2.75
N ALA A 146 -32.54 -10.89 2.70
CA ALA A 146 -33.19 -12.12 3.16
C ALA A 146 -33.52 -13.03 1.97
N ALA A 147 -33.37 -14.34 2.20
CA ALA A 147 -33.63 -15.45 1.31
C ALA A 147 -35.12 -15.62 0.96
N MET A 148 -35.40 -16.25 -0.21
CA MET A 148 -36.52 -17.18 -0.49
C MET A 148 -36.43 -17.59 -1.98
N ASP A 149 -36.33 -18.85 -2.38
CA ASP A 149 -37.23 -20.02 -2.30
C ASP A 149 -38.19 -20.13 -3.50
N SER A 150 -38.32 -21.36 -4.02
CA SER A 150 -38.96 -21.80 -5.28
C SER A 150 -40.46 -21.47 -5.37
N PRO A 151 -41.08 -21.51 -6.59
CA PRO A 151 -41.80 -22.74 -6.98
C PRO A 151 -41.94 -23.01 -8.52
N GLU A 152 -42.12 -24.29 -8.87
CA GLU A 152 -42.76 -24.83 -10.09
C GLU A 152 -44.26 -25.15 -9.79
N PRO A 153 -45.14 -25.68 -10.69
CA PRO A 153 -45.06 -25.94 -12.15
C PRO A 153 -46.32 -25.52 -12.95
N LYS A 154 -46.30 -25.53 -14.30
CA LYS A 154 -47.51 -25.66 -15.16
C LYS A 154 -47.25 -26.41 -16.48
N LYS A 155 -48.12 -27.38 -16.78
CA LYS A 155 -48.53 -27.98 -18.07
C LYS A 155 -50.06 -28.21 -17.98
N PRO A 156 -50.88 -28.43 -19.04
CA PRO A 156 -50.65 -29.26 -20.25
C PRO A 156 -51.23 -28.63 -21.58
N ILE A 157 -51.13 -29.17 -22.82
CA ILE A 157 -51.95 -30.24 -23.46
C ILE A 157 -51.64 -30.30 -25.01
N ILE A 158 -51.57 -31.53 -25.60
CA ILE A 158 -51.78 -32.04 -27.02
C ILE A 158 -50.87 -31.53 -28.16
N GLU A 159 -50.18 -32.26 -29.07
CA GLU A 159 -50.09 -33.65 -29.64
C GLU A 159 -50.40 -33.64 -31.15
N SER A 160 -49.43 -34.02 -32.02
CA SER A 160 -49.67 -34.72 -33.30
C SER A 160 -48.38 -35.27 -33.96
N ASP A 161 -48.51 -36.50 -34.47
CA ASP A 161 -47.60 -37.51 -35.04
C ASP A 161 -46.70 -37.24 -36.29
N ARG A 162 -45.50 -37.88 -36.27
CA ARG A 162 -44.73 -38.67 -37.30
C ARG A 162 -44.24 -38.10 -38.67
N PRO A 163 -43.29 -38.78 -39.39
CA PRO A 163 -41.98 -39.36 -39.03
C PRO A 163 -40.83 -38.95 -40.01
N ALA A 164 -39.59 -39.43 -39.75
CA ALA A 164 -38.29 -39.05 -40.33
C ALA A 164 -38.06 -39.26 -41.86
N PRO A 165 -36.90 -38.82 -42.42
CA PRO A 165 -35.79 -39.78 -42.49
C PRO A 165 -34.40 -39.21 -42.13
N ALA A 166 -33.50 -40.14 -41.84
CA ALA A 166 -32.12 -39.98 -41.46
C ALA A 166 -31.27 -39.18 -42.47
N THR A 167 -30.32 -38.42 -41.95
CA THR A 167 -29.07 -38.17 -42.67
C THR A 167 -27.93 -38.12 -41.66
N LEU A 168 -27.03 -39.09 -41.78
CA LEU A 168 -25.66 -39.06 -41.27
C LEU A 168 -25.03 -37.71 -41.64
N ASN A 169 -24.47 -36.99 -40.68
CA ASN A 169 -23.28 -36.20 -40.88
C ASN A 169 -22.52 -36.06 -39.55
N SER A 170 -21.33 -36.64 -39.57
CA SER A 170 -20.08 -36.34 -38.84
C SER A 170 -20.14 -35.87 -37.38
N PRO A 171 -19.37 -36.49 -36.46
CA PRO A 171 -19.28 -36.02 -35.09
C PRO A 171 -18.54 -34.67 -35.08
N GLU A 172 -19.27 -33.60 -34.79
CA GLU A 172 -18.65 -32.38 -34.28
C GLU A 172 -17.85 -32.75 -33.04
N SER A 173 -16.57 -32.42 -33.10
CA SER A 173 -15.59 -32.52 -32.04
C SER A 173 -16.10 -31.80 -30.79
N SER A 174 -16.64 -32.57 -29.84
CA SER A 174 -16.97 -32.13 -28.49
C SER A 174 -15.71 -32.03 -27.61
N GLU A 175 -14.66 -31.40 -28.12
CA GLU A 175 -13.41 -31.13 -27.38
C GLU A 175 -13.24 -29.63 -27.15
N ASP A 176 -14.17 -28.97 -26.44
CA ASP A 176 -13.90 -27.63 -25.89
C ASP A 176 -14.67 -27.27 -24.60
N SER A 177 -15.30 -28.24 -23.93
CA SER A 177 -16.04 -27.96 -22.68
C SER A 177 -15.21 -28.08 -21.40
N ARG A 178 -13.89 -28.33 -21.49
CA ARG A 178 -13.00 -28.51 -20.33
C ARG A 178 -12.24 -27.25 -19.92
N GLU A 179 -12.15 -26.25 -20.80
CA GLU A 179 -11.41 -25.00 -20.56
C GLU A 179 -12.13 -24.05 -19.57
N ASP A 180 -13.45 -24.21 -19.38
CA ASP A 180 -14.29 -23.27 -18.61
C ASP A 180 -14.47 -23.64 -17.11
N SER A 181 -13.71 -24.61 -16.60
CA SER A 181 -13.85 -25.10 -15.21
C SER A 181 -13.19 -24.21 -14.13
N ILE A 182 -12.42 -23.19 -14.51
CA ILE A 182 -11.68 -22.37 -13.53
C ILE A 182 -12.53 -21.21 -13.03
N THR A 183 -12.89 -21.27 -11.75
CA THR A 183 -13.63 -20.21 -11.05
C THR A 183 -12.84 -18.89 -10.99
N ARG A 184 -13.56 -17.78 -10.84
CA ARG A 184 -12.97 -16.45 -10.61
C ARG A 184 -12.02 -16.46 -9.41
N GLU A 185 -12.38 -17.16 -8.35
CA GLU A 185 -11.56 -17.32 -7.15
C GLU A 185 -10.23 -18.01 -7.45
N HIS A 186 -10.25 -19.10 -8.23
CA HIS A 186 -9.03 -19.81 -8.62
C HIS A 186 -8.12 -18.95 -9.49
N ARG A 187 -8.66 -18.12 -10.39
CA ARG A 187 -7.86 -17.15 -11.16
C ARG A 187 -7.21 -16.11 -10.25
N VAL A 188 -7.94 -15.59 -9.27
CA VAL A 188 -7.40 -14.65 -8.28
C VAL A 188 -6.28 -15.31 -7.47
N LYS A 189 -6.47 -16.52 -6.96
CA LYS A 189 -5.45 -17.27 -6.21
C LYS A 189 -4.20 -17.54 -7.05
N ALA A 190 -4.37 -18.01 -8.29
CA ALA A 190 -3.26 -18.22 -9.22
C ALA A 190 -2.49 -16.92 -9.48
N PHE A 191 -3.19 -15.79 -9.61
CA PHE A 191 -2.56 -14.49 -9.81
C PHE A 191 -1.79 -14.00 -8.57
N LEU A 192 -2.33 -14.21 -7.35
CA LEU A 192 -1.62 -13.95 -6.10
C LEU A 192 -0.34 -14.80 -6.00
N ASP A 193 -0.41 -16.08 -6.38
CA ASP A 193 0.76 -16.97 -6.42
C ASP A 193 1.79 -16.51 -7.45
N THR A 194 1.36 -15.90 -8.56
CA THR A 194 2.25 -15.27 -9.54
C THR A 194 2.96 -14.06 -8.97
N ILE A 195 2.26 -13.19 -8.21
CA ILE A 195 2.90 -12.07 -7.50
C ILE A 195 3.95 -12.60 -6.53
N ALA A 196 3.59 -13.59 -5.70
CA ALA A 196 4.51 -14.19 -4.74
C ALA A 196 5.74 -14.81 -5.42
N THR A 197 5.55 -15.49 -6.55
CA THR A 197 6.65 -16.06 -7.34
C THR A 197 7.57 -14.98 -7.90
N ALA A 198 7.00 -13.90 -8.45
CA ALA A 198 7.77 -12.78 -9.00
C ALA A 198 8.55 -12.00 -7.92
N GLU A 199 7.97 -11.84 -6.73
CA GLU A 199 8.62 -11.23 -5.57
C GLU A 199 9.65 -12.16 -4.89
N GLY A 200 9.65 -13.46 -5.21
CA GLY A 200 10.55 -14.45 -4.64
C GLY A 200 10.12 -14.97 -3.27
N THR A 201 8.82 -14.99 -3.02
CA THR A 201 8.15 -15.29 -1.74
C THR A 201 7.08 -16.38 -1.88
N ALA A 202 7.13 -17.21 -2.93
CA ALA A 202 6.15 -18.29 -3.16
C ALA A 202 6.30 -19.50 -2.21
N SER A 203 7.36 -19.57 -1.41
CA SER A 203 7.54 -20.66 -0.45
C SER A 203 6.46 -20.62 0.65
N PRO A 204 6.24 -21.73 1.41
CA PRO A 204 5.30 -21.74 2.54
C PRO A 204 5.58 -20.64 3.57
N ASP A 205 6.86 -20.30 3.76
CA ASP A 205 7.30 -19.21 4.63
C ASP A 205 7.11 -17.80 4.03
N GLY A 206 6.60 -17.69 2.81
CA GLY A 206 6.51 -16.46 2.03
C GLY A 206 5.89 -15.28 2.78
N TYR A 207 4.88 -15.55 3.60
CA TYR A 207 4.21 -14.55 4.42
C TYR A 207 5.11 -13.93 5.50
N HIS A 208 6.21 -14.58 5.89
CA HIS A 208 7.20 -14.08 6.85
C HIS A 208 8.39 -13.35 6.21
N ILE A 209 8.50 -13.36 4.88
CA ILE A 209 9.69 -12.88 4.19
C ILE A 209 9.73 -11.35 4.14
N GLN A 210 10.86 -10.78 4.53
CA GLN A 210 11.23 -9.39 4.34
C GLN A 210 12.15 -9.26 3.14
N TYR A 211 12.30 -8.02 2.66
CA TYR A 211 13.34 -7.69 1.70
C TYR A 211 14.68 -8.30 2.12
N THR A 212 15.46 -8.82 1.16
CA THR A 212 16.67 -9.64 1.32
C THR A 212 16.47 -11.10 1.71
N GLY A 213 15.25 -11.57 1.95
CA GLY A 213 14.96 -12.95 2.34
C GLY A 213 14.98 -13.20 3.85
N ALA A 214 15.23 -12.16 4.66
CA ALA A 214 15.12 -12.24 6.11
C ALA A 214 13.68 -12.58 6.54
N LYS A 215 13.50 -13.19 7.71
CA LYS A 215 12.17 -13.49 8.27
C LYS A 215 11.85 -12.56 9.45
N PHE A 216 10.61 -12.09 9.54
CA PHE A 216 10.11 -11.40 10.73
C PHE A 216 9.41 -12.36 11.69
N ALA A 217 9.48 -12.04 12.99
CA ALA A 217 9.13 -12.98 14.06
C ALA A 217 7.63 -13.14 14.35
N SER A 218 6.79 -12.16 14.00
CA SER A 218 5.37 -12.16 14.38
C SER A 218 4.51 -11.41 13.38
N PHE A 219 3.31 -11.95 13.12
CA PHE A 219 2.27 -11.30 12.34
C PHE A 219 1.48 -10.22 13.09
N SER A 220 1.79 -9.93 14.36
CA SER A 220 1.04 -8.93 15.13
C SER A 220 0.98 -7.54 14.48
N ASP A 221 1.94 -7.21 13.61
CA ASP A 221 1.93 -6.01 12.78
C ASP A 221 2.97 -6.19 11.65
N HIS A 222 2.96 -5.31 10.65
CA HIS A 222 4.03 -5.24 9.67
C HIS A 222 5.36 -4.91 10.41
N PRO A 223 6.48 -5.58 10.11
CA PRO A 223 7.71 -5.43 10.90
C PRO A 223 8.29 -4.00 10.85
N ARG A 224 8.07 -3.31 9.73
CA ARG A 224 8.60 -1.97 9.38
C ARG A 224 10.12 -1.90 9.35
N GLU A 225 10.82 -3.00 9.55
CA GLU A 225 12.28 -3.03 9.57
C GLU A 225 12.86 -2.82 8.18
N LEU A 226 13.75 -1.83 8.06
CA LEU A 226 14.51 -1.63 6.84
C LEU A 226 15.60 -2.70 6.75
N LYS A 227 15.51 -3.54 5.73
CA LYS A 227 16.57 -4.47 5.33
C LYS A 227 17.30 -3.89 4.12
N CYS A 228 18.61 -4.15 4.02
CA CYS A 228 19.42 -3.67 2.92
C CYS A 228 20.20 -4.80 2.29
N GLY A 229 20.22 -4.83 0.95
CA GLY A 229 21.00 -5.78 0.17
C GLY A 229 21.81 -5.06 -0.89
N ARG A 230 22.82 -5.74 -1.44
CA ARG A 230 23.51 -5.28 -2.65
C ARG A 230 22.77 -5.81 -3.87
N ARG A 231 22.33 -4.92 -4.76
CA ARG A 231 21.72 -5.27 -6.04
C ARG A 231 22.28 -4.34 -7.12
N TYR A 232 22.70 -4.89 -8.25
CA TYR A 232 23.32 -4.12 -9.36
C TYR A 232 24.49 -3.23 -8.90
N GLY A 233 25.34 -3.75 -8.01
CA GLY A 233 26.47 -3.00 -7.45
C GLY A 233 26.09 -1.87 -6.47
N LYS A 234 24.81 -1.62 -6.21
CA LYS A 234 24.33 -0.56 -5.31
C LYS A 234 23.70 -1.15 -4.05
N LYS A 235 23.87 -0.45 -2.92
CA LYS A 235 23.14 -0.74 -1.68
C LYS A 235 21.72 -0.23 -1.83
N LEU A 236 20.75 -1.14 -1.82
CA LEU A 236 19.33 -0.82 -1.82
C LEU A 236 18.73 -1.26 -0.49
N CYS A 237 17.84 -0.44 0.04
CA CYS A 237 17.17 -0.69 1.30
C CYS A 237 15.67 -0.58 1.10
N SER A 238 14.92 -1.50 1.70
CA SER A 238 13.46 -1.51 1.69
C SER A 238 12.95 -2.10 2.98
N ASP A 239 11.78 -1.63 3.43
CA ASP A 239 11.04 -2.23 4.53
C ASP A 239 9.94 -3.19 4.03
N ALA A 240 9.99 -3.55 2.74
CA ALA A 240 9.07 -4.50 2.14
C ALA A 240 9.03 -5.82 2.93
N ALA A 241 7.82 -6.29 3.23
CA ALA A 241 7.60 -7.54 3.94
C ALA A 241 6.33 -8.25 3.49
N GLY A 242 6.27 -9.54 3.83
CA GLY A 242 5.15 -10.39 3.53
C GLY A 242 5.24 -11.02 2.14
N ARG A 243 4.26 -11.87 1.85
CA ARG A 243 4.17 -12.64 0.61
C ARG A 243 4.12 -11.74 -0.62
N TYR A 244 3.57 -10.54 -0.49
CA TYR A 244 3.42 -9.58 -1.58
C TYR A 244 4.35 -8.36 -1.44
N GLN A 245 5.36 -8.45 -0.56
CA GLN A 245 6.40 -7.44 -0.34
C GLN A 245 5.85 -6.02 -0.12
N PHE A 246 4.83 -5.88 0.72
CA PHE A 246 4.23 -4.59 1.03
C PHE A 246 5.20 -3.70 1.78
N LEU A 247 5.24 -2.42 1.42
CA LEU A 247 5.90 -1.39 2.23
C LEU A 247 5.06 -1.09 3.47
N SER A 248 5.71 -0.70 4.57
CA SER A 248 5.00 -0.26 5.78
C SER A 248 4.01 0.86 5.49
N THR A 249 4.32 1.69 4.49
CA THR A 249 3.49 2.83 4.13
C THR A 249 2.14 2.44 3.55
N THR A 250 2.14 1.39 2.73
CA THR A 250 0.95 0.82 2.12
C THR A 250 0.16 0.06 3.18
N TRP A 251 0.84 -0.70 4.04
CA TRP A 251 0.24 -1.41 5.16
C TRP A 251 -0.49 -0.47 6.11
N ASP A 252 0.15 0.60 6.58
CA ASP A 252 -0.48 1.53 7.53
C ASP A 252 -1.76 2.16 6.95
N ARG A 253 -1.75 2.48 5.66
CA ARG A 253 -2.92 3.03 4.95
C ARG A 253 -4.04 1.99 4.91
N PHE A 254 -3.70 0.74 4.58
CA PHE A 254 -4.65 -0.37 4.52
C PHE A 254 -5.22 -0.69 5.91
N ALA A 255 -4.36 -0.91 6.91
CA ALA A 255 -4.75 -1.20 8.29
C ALA A 255 -5.69 -0.14 8.86
N LYS A 256 -5.43 1.14 8.57
CA LYS A 256 -6.34 2.23 8.93
C LYS A 256 -7.66 2.18 8.17
N LYS A 257 -7.63 1.96 6.84
CA LYS A 257 -8.82 1.96 5.98
C LYS A 257 -9.79 0.84 6.34
N PHE A 258 -9.28 -0.35 6.65
CA PHE A 258 -10.08 -1.55 6.91
C PHE A 258 -10.15 -1.91 8.41
N SER A 259 -9.57 -1.10 9.29
CA SER A 259 -9.53 -1.34 10.74
C SER A 259 -8.96 -2.71 11.15
N VAL A 260 -8.06 -3.28 10.34
CA VAL A 260 -7.36 -4.53 10.66
C VAL A 260 -6.19 -4.28 11.60
N LYS A 261 -5.87 -5.28 12.44
CA LYS A 261 -4.96 -5.13 13.58
C LYS A 261 -3.67 -5.95 13.49
N ASP A 262 -3.58 -6.87 12.55
CA ASP A 262 -2.43 -7.76 12.38
C ASP A 262 -2.06 -7.92 10.89
N PHE A 263 -0.83 -8.30 10.64
CA PHE A 263 -0.26 -8.57 9.31
C PHE A 263 -0.32 -10.07 8.98
N SER A 264 -1.34 -10.80 9.44
CA SER A 264 -1.53 -12.23 9.20
C SER A 264 -1.58 -12.57 7.70
N PRO A 265 -1.33 -13.84 7.31
CA PRO A 265 -1.46 -14.27 5.92
C PRO A 265 -2.77 -13.85 5.26
N HIS A 266 -3.90 -14.03 5.96
CA HIS A 266 -5.22 -13.60 5.51
C HIS A 266 -5.28 -12.10 5.21
N ASN A 267 -4.77 -11.25 6.11
CA ASN A 267 -4.78 -9.79 5.91
C ASN A 267 -3.79 -9.36 4.82
N GLN A 268 -2.71 -10.11 4.57
CA GLN A 268 -1.83 -9.88 3.44
C GLN A 268 -2.53 -10.20 2.10
N ASP A 269 -3.27 -11.31 2.01
CA ASP A 269 -4.05 -11.68 0.83
C ASP A 269 -5.14 -10.65 0.54
N LEU A 270 -5.91 -10.27 1.57
CA LEU A 270 -6.93 -9.25 1.45
C LEU A 270 -6.34 -7.93 0.97
N MET A 271 -5.21 -7.50 1.52
CA MET A 271 -4.51 -6.29 1.10
C MET A 271 -4.04 -6.36 -0.36
N ALA A 272 -3.57 -7.52 -0.82
CA ALA A 272 -3.16 -7.71 -2.21
C ALA A 272 -4.36 -7.56 -3.15
N ILE A 273 -5.47 -8.22 -2.84
CA ILE A 273 -6.72 -8.15 -3.60
C ILE A 273 -7.24 -6.71 -3.63
N GLU A 274 -7.25 -6.00 -2.50
CA GLU A 274 -7.69 -4.60 -2.44
C GLU A 274 -6.78 -3.67 -3.26
N LEU A 275 -5.47 -3.90 -3.28
CA LEU A 275 -4.56 -3.12 -4.13
C LEU A 275 -4.79 -3.41 -5.61
N ILE A 276 -5.05 -4.67 -5.98
CA ILE A 276 -5.41 -5.06 -7.35
C ILE A 276 -6.72 -4.36 -7.76
N ARG A 277 -7.71 -4.31 -6.87
CA ARG A 277 -8.98 -3.60 -7.07
C ARG A 277 -8.78 -2.08 -7.20
N GLU A 278 -8.01 -1.46 -6.31
CA GLU A 278 -7.70 -0.02 -6.34
C GLU A 278 -7.01 0.40 -7.65
N LYS A 279 -6.34 -0.53 -8.34
CA LYS A 279 -5.72 -0.30 -9.66
C LYS A 279 -6.59 -0.70 -10.84
N GLY A 280 -7.84 -1.10 -10.61
CA GLY A 280 -8.78 -1.49 -11.66
C GLY A 280 -8.34 -2.75 -12.43
N ALA A 281 -7.52 -3.60 -11.81
CA ALA A 281 -7.02 -4.84 -12.41
C ALA A 281 -7.80 -6.08 -11.95
N LEU A 282 -8.63 -5.98 -10.90
CA LEU A 282 -9.32 -7.15 -10.35
C LEU A 282 -10.26 -7.81 -11.37
N GLY A 283 -11.05 -7.01 -12.08
CA GLY A 283 -11.93 -7.56 -13.13
C GLY A 283 -11.18 -8.13 -14.34
N ASP A 284 -9.91 -7.77 -14.55
CA ASP A 284 -9.06 -8.42 -15.55
C ASP A 284 -8.57 -9.77 -15.04
N VAL A 285 -8.12 -9.83 -13.78
CA VAL A 285 -7.69 -11.08 -13.13
C VAL A 285 -8.84 -12.09 -13.08
N GLU A 286 -10.02 -11.68 -12.61
CA GLU A 286 -11.21 -12.54 -12.53
C GLU A 286 -11.67 -13.05 -13.89
N ALA A 287 -11.44 -12.30 -14.96
CA ALA A 287 -11.76 -12.67 -16.33
C ALA A 287 -10.61 -13.39 -17.07
N GLY A 288 -9.48 -13.64 -16.41
CA GLY A 288 -8.31 -14.26 -17.03
C GLY A 288 -7.53 -13.38 -18.02
N ARG A 289 -7.80 -12.07 -18.07
CA ARG A 289 -7.05 -11.12 -18.90
C ARG A 289 -5.72 -10.76 -18.23
N PHE A 290 -4.75 -11.67 -18.33
CA PHE A 290 -3.49 -11.58 -17.60
C PHE A 290 -2.65 -10.35 -17.97
N GLU A 291 -2.39 -10.11 -19.26
CA GLU A 291 -1.55 -9.00 -19.69
C GLU A 291 -2.09 -7.62 -19.27
N PRO A 292 -3.38 -7.28 -19.49
CA PRO A 292 -3.95 -6.01 -19.00
C PRO A 292 -3.80 -5.83 -17.49
N ALA A 293 -3.98 -6.91 -16.71
CA ALA A 293 -3.79 -6.88 -15.26
C ALA A 293 -2.32 -6.56 -14.90
N VAL A 294 -1.35 -7.26 -15.50
CA VAL A 294 0.08 -7.03 -15.25
C VAL A 294 0.48 -5.58 -15.59
N ARG A 295 0.01 -5.05 -16.73
CA ARG A 295 0.31 -3.67 -17.14
C ARG A 295 -0.17 -2.63 -16.12
N LYS A 296 -1.38 -2.79 -15.58
CA LYS A 296 -1.94 -1.92 -14.53
C LYS A 296 -1.17 -1.99 -13.22
N LEU A 297 -0.58 -3.15 -12.93
CA LEU A 297 0.04 -3.46 -11.63
C LEU A 297 1.57 -3.30 -11.60
N ALA A 298 2.22 -3.12 -12.75
CA ALA A 298 3.67 -3.06 -12.88
C ALA A 298 4.36 -1.88 -12.16
N TYR A 299 3.60 -0.88 -11.69
CA TYR A 299 4.12 0.19 -10.82
C TYR A 299 3.93 -0.09 -9.32
N ILE A 300 3.13 -1.09 -8.97
CA ILE A 300 2.88 -1.51 -7.59
C ILE A 300 3.83 -2.63 -7.18
N TRP A 301 4.02 -3.61 -8.06
CA TRP A 301 5.00 -4.67 -7.90
C TRP A 301 6.16 -4.49 -8.88
N PRO A 302 7.29 -3.92 -8.45
CA PRO A 302 8.45 -3.70 -9.33
C PRO A 302 9.02 -4.99 -9.93
N SER A 303 8.73 -6.15 -9.31
CA SER A 303 9.07 -7.47 -9.84
C SER A 303 8.50 -7.74 -11.23
N PHE A 304 7.37 -7.10 -11.59
CA PHE A 304 6.75 -7.25 -12.92
C PHE A 304 7.53 -6.60 -14.07
N ARG A 305 8.61 -5.86 -13.76
CA ARG A 305 9.53 -5.28 -14.75
C ARG A 305 10.94 -5.90 -14.66
N ARG A 306 11.13 -6.90 -13.80
CA ARG A 306 12.46 -7.40 -13.43
C ARG A 306 13.14 -8.16 -14.57
N PHE A 307 12.38 -8.87 -15.41
CA PHE A 307 12.92 -9.75 -16.43
C PHE A 307 13.17 -8.98 -17.73
N GLY A 308 14.23 -8.18 -17.75
CA GLY A 308 14.60 -7.37 -18.93
C GLY A 308 14.33 -5.87 -18.80
N GLY A 309 13.82 -5.41 -17.64
CA GLY A 309 13.71 -3.99 -17.31
C GLY A 309 12.41 -3.32 -17.77
N SER A 310 11.59 -3.99 -18.58
CA SER A 310 10.29 -3.52 -19.04
C SER A 310 9.17 -4.52 -18.72
N VAL A 311 7.91 -4.09 -18.90
CA VAL A 311 6.77 -5.00 -18.75
C VAL A 311 6.75 -6.00 -19.90
N GLU A 312 7.01 -5.51 -21.11
CA GLU A 312 7.01 -6.28 -22.36
C GLU A 312 7.98 -7.45 -22.29
N SER A 313 9.19 -7.22 -21.79
CA SER A 313 10.20 -8.27 -21.62
C SER A 313 9.86 -9.25 -20.50
N SER A 314 9.06 -8.82 -19.51
CA SER A 314 8.69 -9.65 -18.37
C SER A 314 7.44 -10.49 -18.58
N LEU A 315 6.55 -10.08 -19.49
CA LEU A 315 5.26 -10.73 -19.74
C LEU A 315 5.38 -12.24 -19.99
N PRO A 316 6.22 -12.75 -20.92
CA PRO A 316 6.26 -14.19 -21.20
C PRO A 316 6.60 -15.02 -19.96
N LYS A 317 7.49 -14.51 -19.11
CA LYS A 317 7.90 -15.20 -17.89
C LYS A 317 6.82 -15.14 -16.80
N LEU A 318 6.14 -14.00 -16.66
CA LEU A 318 5.02 -13.84 -15.72
C LEU A 318 3.82 -14.69 -16.14
N GLU A 319 3.55 -14.79 -17.43
CA GLU A 319 2.48 -15.62 -18.01
C GLU A 319 2.77 -17.10 -17.78
N ALA A 320 4.00 -17.56 -18.05
CA ALA A 320 4.40 -18.93 -17.72
C ALA A 320 4.27 -19.27 -16.22
N MET A 321 4.56 -18.30 -15.33
CA MET A 321 4.31 -18.46 -13.90
C MET A 321 2.82 -18.59 -13.59
N TYR A 322 1.99 -17.74 -14.20
CA TYR A 322 0.55 -17.75 -14.03
C TYR A 322 -0.09 -19.04 -14.52
N GLU A 323 0.23 -19.51 -15.72
CA GLU A 323 -0.32 -20.77 -16.24
C GLU A 323 0.09 -21.97 -15.39
N LYS A 324 1.34 -22.00 -14.89
CA LYS A 324 1.79 -23.01 -13.94
C LYS A 324 0.93 -23.00 -12.67
N ASN A 325 0.71 -21.82 -12.09
CA ASN A 325 -0.09 -21.69 -10.86
C ASN A 325 -1.56 -22.02 -11.11
N LEU A 326 -2.09 -21.62 -12.26
CA LEU A 326 -3.46 -21.92 -12.69
C LEU A 326 -3.67 -23.43 -12.84
N GLY A 327 -2.67 -24.15 -13.35
CA GLY A 327 -2.65 -25.61 -13.44
C GLY A 327 -2.83 -26.32 -12.09
N ILE A 328 -2.29 -25.77 -10.99
CA ILE A 328 -2.47 -26.31 -9.63
C ILE A 328 -3.94 -26.30 -9.24
N TYR A 329 -4.65 -25.20 -9.53
CA TYR A 329 -6.07 -25.06 -9.20
C TYR A 329 -6.98 -25.83 -10.17
N ARG A 330 -6.57 -26.04 -11.43
CA ARG A 330 -7.23 -26.97 -12.36
C ARG A 330 -7.17 -28.41 -11.84
N GLN A 331 -6.00 -28.87 -11.38
CA GLN A 331 -5.82 -30.23 -10.86
C GLN A 331 -6.52 -30.45 -9.52
N GLY A 332 -6.51 -29.45 -8.62
CA GLY A 332 -7.24 -29.52 -7.36
C GLY A 332 -8.76 -29.63 -7.52
N LEU A 333 -9.33 -29.16 -8.64
CA LEU A 333 -10.74 -29.39 -8.99
C LEU A 333 -11.00 -30.84 -9.43
N ALA A 334 -10.05 -31.47 -10.13
CA ALA A 334 -10.21 -32.82 -10.65
C ALA A 334 -10.13 -33.93 -9.58
N VAL A 335 -9.53 -33.65 -8.42
CA VAL A 335 -9.37 -34.62 -7.31
C VAL A 335 -10.50 -34.55 -6.28
N ASN A 336 -11.30 -33.48 -6.29
CA ASN A 336 -12.37 -33.24 -5.30
C ASN A 336 -13.80 -33.54 -5.82
N ASN A 337 -13.91 -34.11 -7.03
CA ASN A 337 -15.15 -34.67 -7.58
C ASN A 337 -15.08 -36.20 -7.53
#